data_AF-A0A4U9D6N5-F1
#
_entry.id   AF-A0A4U9D6N5-F1
#
_cell.length_a   1.000
_cell.length_b   1.000
_cell.length_c   1.000
_cell.angle_alpha   90.00
_cell.angle_beta   90.00
_cell.angle_gamma   90.00
#
_symmetry.space_group_name_H-M   'P 1'
#
loop_
_entity.id
_entity.type
_entity.pdbx_description
1 polymer ?
#
loop_
_entity_poly.entity_id
_entity_poly.type
_entity_poly.pdbx_seq_one_letter_code
_entity_poly.pdbx_strand_id
1 'polypeptide(L)' 'MRCWKTLFASIFQSQDGEEIIFSWQGGEPTLMGLEFFEKVVALQKKYQPKHQRIENDLQTNAC' A
#
# COMPACT_ATOMS: atom_id res chain seq x y z
N MET A 1 -3.50 -2.47 -18.10
CA MET A 1 -3.91 -3.00 -16.78
C MET A 1 -2.64 -3.34 -15.99
N ARG A 2 -2.26 -2.52 -15.00
CA ARG A 2 -0.99 -2.66 -14.28
C ARG A 2 -1.13 -3.80 -13.25
N CYS A 3 -0.27 -4.81 -13.32
CA CYS A 3 -0.36 -5.99 -12.46
C CYS A 3 0.13 -5.64 -11.05
N TRP A 4 -0.80 -5.57 -10.08
CA TRP A 4 -0.53 -5.24 -8.68
C TRP A 4 0.56 -6.11 -8.04
N LYS A 5 0.70 -7.36 -8.47
CA LYS A 5 1.73 -8.29 -7.97
C LYS A 5 3.14 -7.77 -8.26
N THR A 6 3.37 -7.32 -9.48
CA THR A 6 4.68 -6.81 -9.90
C THR A 6 5.01 -5.50 -9.19
N LEU A 7 4.00 -4.68 -8.94
CA LEU A 7 4.16 -3.40 -8.25
C LEU A 7 4.60 -3.60 -6.79
N PHE A 8 3.94 -4.48 -6.04
CA PHE A 8 4.35 -4.77 -4.66
C PHE A 8 5.71 -5.47 -4.60
N ALA A 9 5.97 -6.42 -5.49
CA ALA A 9 7.27 -7.09 -5.54
C ALA A 9 8.43 -6.11 -5.81
N SER A 10 8.24 -5.15 -6.73
CA SER A 10 9.27 -4.12 -6.97
C SER A 10 9.47 -3.19 -5.77
N ILE A 11 8.40 -2.83 -5.06
CA ILE A 11 8.49 -1.96 -3.88
C ILE A 11 9.27 -2.66 -2.76
N PHE A 12 8.97 -3.93 -2.50
CA PHE A 12 9.67 -4.71 -1.46
C PHE A 12 11.12 -5.02 -1.81
N GLN A 13 11.46 -5.12 -3.10
CA GLN A 13 12.85 -5.32 -3.55
C GLN A 13 13.65 -4.02 -3.60
N SER A 14 13.00 -2.86 -3.76
CA SER A 14 13.68 -1.56 -3.82
C SER A 14 13.82 -0.88 -2.46
N GLN A 15 13.13 -1.34 -1.42
CA GLN A 15 13.32 -0.87 -0.05
C GLN A 15 14.07 -1.92 0.77
N ASP A 16 15.31 -1.59 1.14
CA ASP A 16 16.15 -2.38 2.04
C ASP A 16 15.85 -2.13 3.53
N GLY A 17 14.83 -1.33 3.84
CA GLY A 17 14.43 -1.01 5.21
C GLY A 17 13.64 -2.14 5.88
N GLU A 18 13.78 -2.27 7.20
CA GLU A 18 12.90 -3.11 8.02
C GLU A 18 11.44 -2.61 8.01
N GLU A 19 11.19 -1.39 7.54
CA GLU A 19 9.89 -0.76 7.50
C GLU A 19 9.62 -0.08 6.15
N ILE A 20 8.43 -0.30 5.61
CA ILE A 20 7.96 0.24 4.34
C ILE A 20 6.69 1.04 4.60
N ILE A 21 6.77 2.35 4.35
CA ILE A 21 5.67 3.28 4.56
C ILE A 21 4.99 3.57 3.21
N PHE A 22 3.70 3.26 3.11
CA PHE A 22 2.84 3.60 1.98
C PHE A 22 2.05 4.85 2.31
N SER A 23 2.43 5.98 1.71
CA SER A 23 1.69 7.24 1.84
C SER A 23 0.64 7.39 0.73
N TRP A 24 -0.62 7.43 1.11
CA TRP A 24 -1.79 7.62 0.26
C TRP A 24 -2.16 9.10 0.25
N GLN A 25 -1.84 9.81 -0.84
CA GLN A 25 -2.14 11.24 -1.04
C GLN A 25 -2.84 11.45 -2.38
N GLY A 26 -3.79 12.38 -2.47
CA GLY A 26 -4.48 12.74 -3.72
C GLY A 26 -5.99 12.93 -3.59
N GLY A 27 -6.64 13.41 -4.65
CA GLY A 27 -8.09 13.68 -4.70
C GLY A 27 -8.92 12.41 -4.53
N GLU A 28 -9.81 12.46 -3.53
CA GLU A 28 -10.69 11.40 -3.00
C GLU A 28 -10.20 9.95 -3.15
N PRO A 29 -9.19 9.52 -2.36
CA PRO A 29 -9.00 8.12 -1.98
C PRO A 29 -10.29 7.46 -1.47
N THR A 30 -11.23 8.25 -0.96
CA THR A 30 -12.59 7.87 -0.54
C THR A 30 -13.51 7.42 -1.68
N LEU A 31 -13.31 7.86 -2.93
CA LEU A 31 -14.13 7.43 -4.08
C LEU A 31 -13.89 5.97 -4.49
N MET A 32 -12.76 5.37 -4.07
CA MET A 32 -12.52 3.94 -4.28
C MET A 32 -13.19 3.05 -3.22
N GLY A 33 -13.70 3.65 -2.14
CA GLY A 33 -14.41 2.95 -1.07
C GLY A 33 -13.50 2.09 -0.19
N LEU A 34 -14.07 1.63 0.94
CA LEU A 34 -13.39 0.76 1.90
C LEU A 34 -12.86 -0.52 1.25
N GLU A 35 -13.61 -1.09 0.29
CA GLU A 35 -13.22 -2.32 -0.41
C GLU A 35 -11.88 -2.23 -1.13
N PHE A 36 -11.53 -1.05 -1.64
CA PHE A 36 -10.24 -0.85 -2.30
C PHE A 36 -9.10 -1.00 -1.30
N PHE A 37 -9.20 -0.30 -0.16
CA PHE A 37 -8.19 -0.38 0.90
C PHE A 37 -8.12 -1.78 1.51
N GLU A 38 -9.25 -2.47 1.68
CA GLU A 38 -9.27 -3.87 2.12
C GLU A 38 -8.51 -4.78 1.16
N LYS A 39 -8.74 -4.64 -0.16
CA LYS A 39 -8.02 -5.42 -1.19
C LYS A 39 -6.53 -5.10 -1.18
N VAL A 40 -6.16 -3.83 -1.06
CA VAL A 40 -4.76 -3.39 -1.00
C VAL A 40 -4.07 -3.94 0.24
N VAL A 41 -4.66 -3.82 1.43
CA VAL A 41 -4.07 -4.33 2.68
C VAL A 41 -3.95 -5.85 2.64
N ALA A 42 -4.93 -6.56 2.08
CA ALA A 42 -4.85 -8.00 1.87
C ALA A 42 -3.68 -8.39 0.94
N LEU A 43 -3.45 -7.62 -0.12
CA LEU A 43 -2.33 -7.83 -1.03
C LEU A 43 -0.99 -7.49 -0.37
N GLN A 44 -0.90 -6.38 0.35
CA GLN A 44 0.29 -6.01 1.13
C GLN A 44 0.68 -7.13 2.08
N LYS A 45 -0.25 -7.62 2.93
CA LYS A 45 -0.01 -8.74 3.85
C LYS A 45 0.40 -10.04 3.15
N LYS A 46 -0.16 -10.31 1.97
CA LYS A 46 0.15 -11.52 1.19
C LYS A 46 1.56 -11.52 0.62
N TYR A 47 2.08 -10.35 0.25
CA TYR A 47 3.37 -10.22 -0.41
C TYR A 47 4.48 -9.67 0.52
N GLN A 48 4.13 -9.24 1.73
CA GLN A 48 5.04 -8.74 2.76
C GLN A 48 6.08 -9.81 3.15
N PRO A 49 7.39 -9.51 3.06
CA PRO A 49 8.43 -10.34 3.64
C PRO A 49 8.32 -10.40 5.16
N LYS A 50 8.61 -11.55 5.78
CA LYS A 50 8.47 -11.74 7.24
C LYS A 50 9.29 -10.78 8.12
N HIS A 51 10.32 -10.17 7.57
CA HIS A 51 11.24 -9.27 8.26
C HIS A 51 10.95 -7.78 8.00
N GLN A 52 9.98 -7.47 7.13
CA GLN A 52 9.59 -6.09 6.84
C GLN A 52 8.27 -5.80 7.52
N ARG A 53 8.13 -4.60 8.08
CA ARG A 53 6.90 -4.02 8.61
C ARG A 53 6.30 -3.09 7.56
N ILE A 54 4.98 -3.12 7.41
CA ILE A 54 4.26 -2.24 6.48
C ILE A 54 3.43 -1.25 7.29
N GLU A 55 3.61 0.03 7.01
CA GLU A 55 2.77 1.11 7.51
C GLU A 55 2.01 1.77 6.37
N ASN A 56 0.77 2.19 6.64
CA ASN A 56 -0.04 2.94 5.69
C ASN A 56 -0.35 4.31 6.31
N ASP A 57 0.11 5.37 5.67
CA ASP A 57 -0.15 6.75 6.02
C ASP A 57 -1.21 7.31 5.05
N LEU A 58 -2.35 7.78 5.57
CA LEU A 58 -3.47 8.24 4.77
C LEU A 58 -3.68 9.73 4.99
N GLN A 59 -3.43 10.53 3.94
CA GLN A 59 -3.78 11.94 3.93
C GLN A 59 -5.13 12.13 3.24
N THR A 60 -6.10 12.60 4.01
CA THR A 60 -7.41 13.04 3.49
C THR A 60 -7.55 14.54 3.71
N ASN A 61 -8.16 15.24 2.75
CA ASN A 61 -8.36 16.68 2.84
C ASN A 61 -9.45 17.05 3.86
N ALA A 62 -10.24 16.08 4.33
CA ALA A 62 -11.25 16.20 5.40
C ALA A 62 -12.06 17.51 5.45
N CYS A 63 -12.33 18.11 4.28
CA CYS A 63 -13.08 19.35 4.10
C CYS A 63 -14.16 19.11 3.04
#